data_AF-A0A8C4SU24-F1
#
_entry.id   AF-A0A8C4SU24-F1
#
_cell.length_a   1.000
_cell.length_b   1.000
_cell.length_c   1.000
_cell.angle_alpha   90.00
_cell.angle_beta   90.00
_cell.angle_gamma   90.00
#
_symmetry.space_group_name_H-M   'P 1'
#
loop_
_entity.id
_entity.type
_entity.pdbx_description
1 polymer ?
#
loop_
_entity_poly.entity_id
_entity_poly.type
_entity_poly.pdbx_seq_one_letter_code
_entity_poly.pdbx_strand_id
1 'polypeptide(L)'
;MGDRAFSCIATILLFEDIQEGWIISYSFHLLLLQEFIPTRTKIEFIDMLSETGLTVIEATSFVSSKWVPQMADHTEVLTGIKRHPGVRYPVLTPNLQGFQASVAAGATDVAVFGAASETFSRKNINCSIEESMWRFEEVVKSAKGANIPVRGYVSCVLGCPYEKHTEPGKVAEVAKRLFSMGCYEISLGDTTGVGTPGAMSKMLERVLKEVPCEALAVHCHDTYGQALANILTALQVLVLASFVIVGQGIPVSKPLSLLTMCYMHTPRYSHWGPSTLKGCRFLFLQLTVGHLSFIFTQRSSTARAA
;
A
#
# COMPACT_ATOMS: atom_id res chain seq x y z
N MET A 1 25.58 -8.10 26.87
CA MET A 1 24.51 -7.16 27.27
C MET A 1 24.64 -5.97 26.36
N GLY A 2 23.96 -5.99 25.22
CA GLY A 2 24.29 -5.13 24.09
C GLY A 2 23.03 -4.59 23.44
N ASP A 3 23.03 -3.28 23.25
CA ASP A 3 22.15 -2.51 22.40
C ASP A 3 21.87 -3.23 21.07
N ARG A 4 20.59 -3.36 20.73
CA ARG A 4 20.16 -3.52 19.33
C ARG A 4 18.88 -2.72 19.13
N ALA A 5 19.08 -1.45 18.76
CA ALA A 5 18.05 -0.63 18.15
C ALA A 5 17.57 -1.31 16.86
N PHE A 6 16.29 -1.62 16.77
CA PHE A 6 15.66 -2.09 15.54
C PHE A 6 15.31 -0.89 14.66
N SER A 7 15.96 -0.79 13.51
CA SER A 7 15.73 0.23 12.49
C SER A 7 14.63 -0.22 11.53
N CYS A 8 13.57 0.57 11.40
CA CYS A 8 12.65 0.48 10.26
C CYS A 8 13.32 1.11 9.05
N ILE A 9 13.78 0.30 8.11
CA ILE A 9 14.32 0.78 6.83
C ILE A 9 13.15 0.91 5.86
N ALA A 10 12.85 2.11 5.39
CA ALA A 10 12.09 2.32 4.16
C ALA A 10 13.08 2.54 3.02
N THR A 11 13.02 1.69 1.99
CA THR A 11 13.75 1.95 0.75
C THR A 11 12.89 2.89 -0.09
N ILE A 12 13.43 4.06 -0.45
CA ILE A 12 12.79 5.05 -1.33
C ILE A 12 13.75 5.30 -2.49
N LEU A 13 13.28 5.09 -3.72
CA LEU A 13 14.01 5.51 -4.91
C LEU A 13 13.77 7.02 -5.11
N LEU A 14 14.80 7.84 -4.88
CA LEU A 14 14.78 9.27 -5.17
C LEU A 14 15.15 9.49 -6.64
N PHE A 15 14.30 10.17 -7.40
CA PHE A 15 14.59 10.71 -8.73
C PHE A 15 14.39 12.23 -8.71
N GLU A 16 15.21 12.98 -9.46
CA GLU A 16 15.29 14.46 -9.38
C GLU A 16 14.18 15.22 -10.12
N ASP A 17 13.27 14.55 -10.83
CA ASP A 17 12.15 15.19 -11.55
C ASP A 17 10.86 14.36 -11.38
N ILE A 18 10.08 14.66 -10.35
CA ILE A 18 8.90 13.87 -9.98
C ILE A 18 7.65 14.76 -9.92
N GLN A 19 6.77 14.63 -10.91
CA GLN A 19 5.39 15.11 -10.84
C GLN A 19 4.42 13.92 -10.91
N GLU A 20 3.57 13.82 -9.88
CA GLU A 20 2.36 13.00 -9.72
C GLU A 20 2.45 11.53 -9.21
N GLY A 21 1.74 11.24 -8.10
CA GLY A 21 0.98 9.99 -7.92
C GLY A 21 1.52 8.86 -7.00
N TRP A 22 2.18 9.14 -5.88
CA TRP A 22 2.76 8.11 -4.99
C TRP A 22 1.95 7.86 -3.71
N ILE A 23 1.82 6.60 -3.29
CA ILE A 23 1.19 6.17 -2.03
C ILE A 23 2.09 5.19 -1.26
N ILE A 24 2.42 5.49 0.00
CA ILE A 24 3.03 4.51 0.93
C ILE A 24 2.08 4.24 2.11
N SER A 25 1.81 2.96 2.38
CA SER A 25 1.11 2.50 3.59
C SER A 25 2.10 2.08 4.68
N TYR A 26 2.53 3.03 5.51
CA TYR A 26 3.36 2.72 6.68
C TYR A 26 2.52 2.13 7.84
N SER A 27 1.27 2.57 7.99
CA SER A 27 0.40 2.10 9.09
C SER A 27 0.24 0.57 9.09
N PHE A 28 0.05 -0.06 7.93
CA PHE A 28 -0.02 -1.52 7.83
C PHE A 28 1.25 -2.24 8.33
N HIS A 29 2.43 -1.65 8.19
CA HIS A 29 3.67 -2.26 8.66
C HIS A 29 3.75 -2.24 10.19
N LEU A 30 3.39 -1.12 10.80
CA LEU A 30 3.35 -1.00 12.26
C LEU A 30 2.32 -1.93 12.91
N LEU A 31 1.18 -2.21 12.25
CA LEU A 31 0.18 -3.18 12.73
C LEU A 31 0.78 -4.59 12.92
N LEU A 32 1.84 -4.91 12.19
CA LEU A 32 2.46 -6.23 12.17
C LEU A 32 3.69 -6.33 13.09
N LEU A 33 4.12 -5.21 13.70
CA LEU A 33 5.23 -5.21 14.65
C LEU A 33 4.77 -5.74 16.02
N GLN A 34 5.62 -6.55 16.65
CA GLN A 34 5.37 -7.05 18.00
C GLN A 34 5.60 -5.99 19.09
N GLU A 35 6.41 -4.96 18.80
CA GLU A 35 6.79 -3.92 19.77
C GLU A 35 6.10 -2.58 19.49
N PHE A 36 5.79 -1.85 20.57
CA PHE A 36 5.28 -0.49 20.45
C PHE A 36 6.42 0.47 20.11
N ILE A 37 6.34 1.10 18.94
CA ILE A 37 7.27 2.16 18.52
C ILE A 37 6.83 3.47 19.18
N PRO A 38 7.74 4.22 19.84
CA PRO A 38 7.39 5.50 20.46
C PRO A 38 6.72 6.47 19.48
N THR A 39 5.69 7.17 19.95
CA THR A 39 4.89 8.12 19.15
C THR A 39 5.75 9.15 18.43
N ARG A 40 6.75 9.70 19.12
CA ARG A 40 7.70 10.66 18.53
C ARG A 40 8.43 10.08 17.32
N THR A 41 8.87 8.83 17.40
CA THR A 41 9.55 8.14 16.29
C THR A 41 8.61 7.95 15.10
N LYS A 42 7.33 7.64 15.33
CA LYS A 42 6.33 7.55 14.25
C LYS A 42 6.12 8.90 13.55
N ILE A 43 6.00 9.98 14.34
CA ILE A 43 5.86 11.35 13.83
C ILE A 43 7.09 11.75 13.00
N GLU A 44 8.29 11.61 13.56
CA GLU A 44 9.54 11.93 12.87
C GLU A 44 9.66 11.16 11.55
N PHE A 45 9.27 9.89 11.54
CA PHE A 45 9.29 9.07 10.33
C PHE A 45 8.29 9.57 9.26
N ILE A 46 7.06 9.90 9.63
CA ILE A 46 6.06 10.44 8.68
C ILE A 46 6.49 11.81 8.14
N ASP A 47 7.06 12.67 8.99
CA ASP A 47 7.61 13.96 8.58
C ASP A 47 8.74 13.76 7.56
N MET A 48 9.67 12.84 7.82
CA MET A 48 10.74 12.50 6.86
C MET A 48 10.18 11.97 5.54
N LEU A 49 9.15 11.11 5.57
CA LEU A 49 8.49 10.63 4.34
C LEU A 49 7.86 11.78 3.55
N SER A 50 7.31 12.78 4.24
CA SER A 50 6.66 13.93 3.62
C SER A 50 7.63 14.80 2.80
N GLU A 51 8.93 14.73 3.11
CA GLU A 51 9.99 15.46 2.41
C GLU A 51 10.54 14.73 1.16
N THR A 52 10.05 13.51 0.88
CA THR A 52 10.62 12.66 -0.19
C THR A 52 9.92 12.81 -1.55
N GLY A 53 8.91 13.68 -1.66
CA GLY A 53 8.09 13.84 -2.87
C GLY A 53 6.90 12.88 -2.98
N LEU A 54 6.63 12.08 -1.94
CA LEU A 54 5.42 11.27 -1.85
C LEU A 54 4.18 12.15 -1.79
N THR A 55 3.14 11.80 -2.54
CA THR A 55 1.87 12.57 -2.55
C THR A 55 0.82 12.03 -1.59
N VAL A 56 0.99 10.79 -1.10
CA VAL A 56 0.08 10.14 -0.15
C VAL A 56 0.88 9.28 0.82
N ILE A 57 0.66 9.47 2.12
CA ILE A 57 1.30 8.73 3.20
C ILE A 57 0.22 8.26 4.18
N GLU A 58 -0.04 6.96 4.26
CA GLU A 58 -0.97 6.45 5.27
C GLU A 58 -0.35 6.62 6.66
N ALA A 59 -0.93 7.52 7.45
CA ALA A 59 -0.31 8.03 8.67
C ALA A 59 -0.57 7.10 9.85
N THR A 60 -1.81 6.68 10.07
CA THR A 60 -2.18 5.82 11.20
C THR A 60 -3.53 5.12 11.00
N SER A 61 -3.99 4.42 12.03
CA SER A 61 -5.24 3.66 12.05
C SER A 61 -6.05 3.95 13.32
N PHE A 62 -7.27 4.47 13.16
CA PHE A 62 -8.23 4.71 14.25
C PHE A 62 -9.01 3.42 14.56
N VAL A 63 -8.26 2.39 14.91
CA VAL A 63 -8.76 1.09 15.39
C VAL A 63 -8.75 1.06 16.91
N SER A 64 -9.50 0.13 17.50
CA SER A 64 -9.49 -0.03 18.96
C SER A 64 -8.12 -0.48 19.46
N SER A 65 -7.51 0.33 20.33
CA SER A 65 -6.23 0.07 21.00
C SER A 65 -6.17 -1.25 21.76
N LYS A 66 -7.33 -1.77 22.21
CA LYS A 66 -7.43 -3.11 22.82
C LYS A 66 -7.02 -4.24 21.86
N TRP A 67 -7.38 -4.11 20.57
CA TRP A 67 -7.09 -5.12 19.55
C TRP A 67 -5.76 -4.86 18.86
N VAL A 68 -5.38 -3.59 18.75
CA VAL A 68 -4.14 -3.16 18.10
C VAL A 68 -3.43 -2.10 18.97
N PRO A 69 -2.68 -2.53 20.00
CA PRO A 69 -1.97 -1.62 20.89
C PRO A 69 -0.94 -0.75 20.18
N GLN A 70 -0.37 -1.23 19.07
CA GLN A 70 0.62 -0.52 18.25
C GLN A 70 0.09 0.80 17.68
N MET A 71 -1.23 0.92 17.54
CA MET A 71 -1.93 2.11 17.01
C MET A 71 -2.60 2.94 18.12
N ALA A 72 -2.35 2.64 19.39
CA ALA A 72 -3.04 3.29 20.49
C ALA A 72 -2.83 4.81 20.55
N ASP A 73 -1.75 5.30 19.94
CA ASP A 73 -1.36 6.72 19.84
C ASP A 73 -1.79 7.38 18.52
N HIS A 74 -2.81 6.83 17.84
CA HIS A 74 -3.25 7.32 16.53
C HIS A 74 -3.61 8.82 16.52
N THR A 75 -4.18 9.33 17.61
CA THR A 75 -4.59 10.74 17.70
C THR A 75 -3.35 11.63 17.82
N GLU A 76 -2.41 11.24 18.68
CA GLU A 76 -1.15 11.95 18.92
C GLU A 76 -0.27 11.95 17.67
N VAL A 77 -0.23 10.83 16.93
CA VAL A 77 0.48 10.76 15.65
C VAL A 77 -0.15 11.70 14.63
N LEU A 78 -1.46 11.63 14.38
CA LEU A 78 -2.09 12.43 13.33
C LEU A 78 -2.05 13.94 13.62
N THR A 79 -2.12 14.32 14.90
CA THR A 79 -2.03 15.73 15.32
C THR A 79 -0.59 16.23 15.42
N GLY A 80 0.38 15.33 15.62
CA GLY A 80 1.79 15.67 15.78
C GLY A 80 2.59 15.82 14.49
N ILE A 81 2.13 15.23 13.38
CA ILE A 81 2.81 15.34 12.08
C ILE A 81 2.71 16.74 11.47
N LYS A 82 3.76 17.13 10.74
CA LYS A 82 3.76 18.35 9.93
C LYS A 82 3.11 18.07 8.58
N ARG A 83 2.00 18.74 8.30
CA ARG A 83 1.31 18.58 7.01
C ARG A 83 2.05 19.33 5.91
N HIS A 84 2.56 18.57 4.95
CA HIS A 84 3.25 19.13 3.80
C HIS A 84 2.27 19.46 2.66
N PRO A 85 2.33 20.66 2.03
CA PRO A 85 1.47 21.00 0.91
C PRO A 85 1.58 19.96 -0.22
N GLY A 86 0.43 19.54 -0.76
CA GLY A 86 0.36 18.52 -1.82
C GLY A 86 0.44 17.06 -1.35
N VAL A 87 0.62 16.81 -0.05
CA VAL A 87 0.64 15.46 0.52
C VAL A 87 -0.65 15.16 1.26
N ARG A 88 -1.26 14.02 0.96
CA ARG A 88 -2.44 13.49 1.67
C ARG A 88 -2.00 12.50 2.74
N TYR A 89 -2.70 12.50 3.86
CA TYR A 89 -2.41 11.64 5.01
C TYR A 89 -3.61 10.75 5.36
N PRO A 90 -3.95 9.74 4.53
CA PRO A 90 -5.07 8.87 4.82
C PRO A 90 -4.88 8.12 6.14
N VAL A 91 -5.99 7.88 6.82
CA VAL A 91 -6.03 7.07 8.05
C VAL A 91 -7.11 6.01 7.98
N LEU A 92 -6.85 4.85 8.57
CA LEU A 92 -7.78 3.73 8.53
C LEU A 92 -8.91 3.92 9.56
N THR A 93 -10.16 3.76 9.13
CA THR A 93 -11.37 3.96 9.96
C THR A 93 -12.35 2.80 9.78
N PRO A 94 -12.24 1.69 10.55
CA PRO A 94 -13.04 0.48 10.38
C PRO A 94 -14.52 0.59 10.78
N ASN A 95 -14.92 1.69 11.41
CA ASN A 95 -16.27 1.91 11.92
C ASN A 95 -16.51 3.42 12.13
N LEU A 96 -17.78 3.77 12.39
CA LEU A 96 -18.20 5.15 12.56
C LEU A 96 -17.51 5.86 13.74
N GLN A 97 -17.24 5.16 14.84
CA GLN A 97 -16.56 5.74 15.99
C GLN A 97 -15.10 6.12 15.65
N GLY A 98 -14.37 5.23 14.98
CA GLY A 98 -13.02 5.50 14.49
C GLY A 98 -12.99 6.63 13.46
N PHE A 99 -13.99 6.68 12.58
CA PHE A 99 -14.17 7.80 11.65
C PHE A 99 -14.36 9.13 12.39
N GLN A 100 -15.30 9.22 13.32
CA GLN A 100 -15.55 10.44 14.10
C GLN A 100 -14.30 10.90 14.87
N ALA A 101 -13.58 9.97 15.51
CA ALA A 101 -12.33 10.26 16.19
C ALA A 101 -11.25 10.77 15.23
N SER A 102 -11.14 10.17 14.04
CA SER A 102 -10.18 10.62 13.02
C SER A 102 -10.47 12.03 12.53
N VAL A 103 -11.75 12.37 12.31
CA VAL A 103 -12.17 13.72 11.90
C VAL A 103 -11.87 14.73 13.01
N ALA A 104 -12.13 14.38 14.27
CA ALA A 104 -11.79 15.23 15.41
C ALA A 104 -10.27 15.47 15.53
N ALA A 105 -9.45 14.50 15.12
CA ALA A 105 -8.00 14.62 15.02
C ALA A 105 -7.50 15.31 13.72
N GLY A 106 -8.42 15.78 12.88
CA GLY A 106 -8.13 16.53 11.65
C GLY A 106 -7.91 15.68 10.40
N ALA A 107 -8.35 14.42 10.37
CA ALA A 107 -8.26 13.59 9.16
C ALA A 107 -9.01 14.24 7.99
N THR A 108 -8.36 14.28 6.83
CA THR A 108 -8.91 14.84 5.57
C THR A 108 -8.99 13.82 4.45
N ASP A 109 -8.57 12.58 4.71
CA ASP A 109 -8.63 11.43 3.82
C ASP A 109 -8.72 10.19 4.74
N VAL A 110 -9.62 9.26 4.44
CA VAL A 110 -9.84 8.07 5.29
C VAL A 110 -9.92 6.81 4.44
N ALA A 111 -9.73 5.66 5.08
CA ALA A 111 -9.83 4.38 4.42
C ALA A 111 -10.68 3.36 5.19
N VAL A 112 -11.41 2.54 4.44
CA VAL A 112 -12.10 1.33 4.94
C VAL A 112 -11.43 0.10 4.37
N PHE A 113 -11.52 -1.04 5.06
CA PHE A 113 -10.90 -2.28 4.62
C PHE A 113 -11.86 -3.46 4.70
N GLY A 114 -12.18 -4.04 3.54
CA GLY A 114 -12.88 -5.29 3.41
C GLY A 114 -11.94 -6.46 3.10
N ALA A 115 -12.52 -7.64 2.91
CA ALA A 115 -11.81 -8.84 2.49
C ALA A 115 -12.63 -9.62 1.46
N ALA A 116 -11.95 -10.34 0.57
CA ALA A 116 -12.56 -11.28 -0.37
C ALA A 116 -12.71 -12.71 0.20
N SER A 117 -12.57 -12.86 1.53
CA SER A 117 -12.68 -14.14 2.24
C SER A 117 -13.52 -13.98 3.51
N GLU A 118 -14.55 -14.82 3.64
CA GLU A 118 -15.46 -14.83 4.80
C GLU A 118 -14.73 -15.20 6.09
N THR A 119 -13.88 -16.24 6.03
CA THR A 119 -13.11 -16.68 7.19
C THR A 119 -12.11 -15.62 7.64
N PHE A 120 -11.48 -14.92 6.68
CA PHE A 120 -10.59 -13.82 7.01
C PHE A 120 -11.35 -12.66 7.64
N SER A 121 -12.49 -12.24 7.07
CA SER A 121 -13.33 -11.19 7.64
C SER A 121 -13.74 -11.50 9.08
N ARG A 122 -14.24 -12.71 9.35
CA ARG A 122 -14.65 -13.11 10.70
C ARG A 122 -13.49 -13.14 11.68
N LYS A 123 -12.31 -13.58 11.27
CA LYS A 123 -11.14 -13.62 12.16
C LYS A 123 -10.50 -12.25 12.40
N ASN A 124 -10.55 -11.36 11.41
CA ASN A 124 -9.86 -10.07 11.48
C ASN A 124 -10.74 -8.95 12.05
N ILE A 125 -12.04 -8.95 11.74
CA ILE A 125 -12.97 -7.88 12.15
C ILE A 125 -14.24 -8.39 12.84
N ASN A 126 -14.31 -9.70 13.15
CA ASN A 126 -15.40 -10.34 13.89
C ASN A 126 -16.79 -10.16 13.25
N CYS A 127 -16.85 -10.09 11.92
CA CYS A 127 -18.10 -10.06 11.15
C CYS A 127 -17.92 -10.68 9.76
N SER A 128 -19.04 -11.02 9.12
CA SER A 128 -19.10 -11.43 7.71
C SER A 128 -18.73 -10.28 6.77
N ILE A 129 -18.50 -10.60 5.49
CA ILE A 129 -18.28 -9.57 4.47
C ILE A 129 -19.52 -8.67 4.36
N GLU A 130 -20.72 -9.25 4.39
CA GLU A 130 -21.98 -8.49 4.28
C GLU A 130 -22.14 -7.48 5.43
N GLU A 131 -21.93 -7.92 6.67
CA GLU A 131 -22.00 -7.02 7.84
C GLU A 131 -20.92 -5.94 7.80
N SER A 132 -19.72 -6.25 7.28
CA SER A 132 -18.67 -5.25 7.12
C SER A 132 -19.07 -4.17 6.11
N MET A 133 -19.77 -4.55 5.04
CA MET A 133 -20.23 -3.63 4.01
C MET A 133 -21.26 -2.64 4.56
N TRP A 134 -22.21 -3.09 5.38
CA TRP A 134 -23.17 -2.19 6.04
C TRP A 134 -22.46 -1.18 6.96
N ARG A 135 -21.44 -1.62 7.70
CA ARG A 135 -20.63 -0.72 8.54
C ARG A 135 -19.86 0.29 7.71
N PHE A 136 -19.35 -0.09 6.54
CA PHE A 136 -18.64 0.81 5.65
C PHE A 136 -19.58 1.82 4.99
N GLU A 137 -20.83 1.45 4.66
CA GLU A 137 -21.84 2.38 4.15
C GLU A 137 -22.07 3.55 5.12
N GLU A 138 -22.14 3.29 6.43
CA GLU A 138 -22.27 4.35 7.43
C GLU A 138 -21.07 5.31 7.45
N VAL A 139 -19.86 4.75 7.37
CA VAL A 139 -18.62 5.53 7.31
C VAL A 139 -18.57 6.37 6.02
N VAL A 140 -18.81 5.75 4.86
CA VAL A 140 -18.75 6.43 3.56
C VAL A 140 -19.82 7.51 3.46
N LYS A 141 -21.04 7.26 3.95
CA LYS A 141 -22.11 8.27 4.01
C LYS A 141 -21.71 9.46 4.90
N SER A 142 -21.11 9.20 6.06
CA SER A 142 -20.65 10.25 6.97
C SER A 142 -19.48 11.04 6.40
N ALA A 143 -18.51 10.37 5.78
CA ALA A 143 -17.39 10.97 5.09
C ALA A 143 -17.84 11.87 3.93
N LYS A 144 -18.82 11.41 3.13
CA LYS A 144 -19.44 12.22 2.08
C LYS A 144 -20.10 13.48 2.62
N GLY A 145 -20.81 13.38 3.75
CA GLY A 145 -21.40 14.55 4.43
C GLY A 145 -20.36 15.56 4.93
N ALA A 146 -19.15 15.10 5.24
CA ALA A 146 -18.02 15.93 5.67
C ALA A 146 -17.08 16.33 4.50
N ASN A 147 -17.39 15.96 3.26
CA ASN A 147 -16.53 16.14 2.08
C ASN A 147 -15.12 15.52 2.24
N ILE A 148 -15.05 14.35 2.88
CA ILE A 148 -13.81 13.60 3.10
C ILE A 148 -13.79 12.41 2.12
N PRO A 149 -12.76 12.27 1.25
CA PRO A 149 -12.63 11.13 0.36
C PRO A 149 -12.37 9.84 1.15
N VAL A 150 -12.89 8.72 0.64
CA VAL A 150 -12.71 7.39 1.22
C VAL A 150 -11.99 6.48 0.24
N ARG A 151 -10.89 5.87 0.66
CA ARG A 151 -10.23 4.77 -0.05
C ARG A 151 -10.76 3.42 0.45
N GLY A 152 -10.94 2.46 -0.46
CA GLY A 152 -11.32 1.09 -0.11
C GLY A 152 -10.14 0.13 -0.23
N TYR A 153 -9.92 -0.74 0.76
CA TYR A 153 -8.99 -1.86 0.65
C TYR A 153 -9.76 -3.18 0.53
N VAL A 154 -9.25 -4.10 -0.29
CA VAL A 154 -9.73 -5.49 -0.34
C VAL A 154 -8.58 -6.42 0.00
N SER A 155 -8.69 -7.14 1.11
CA SER A 155 -7.70 -8.15 1.53
C SER A 155 -7.94 -9.50 0.85
N CYS A 156 -6.90 -10.33 0.84
CA CYS A 156 -6.91 -11.71 0.33
C CYS A 156 -7.25 -11.83 -1.17
N VAL A 157 -6.84 -10.87 -2.01
CA VAL A 157 -7.26 -10.89 -3.43
C VAL A 157 -6.63 -11.99 -4.27
N LEU A 158 -5.46 -12.51 -3.86
CA LEU A 158 -4.74 -13.60 -4.54
C LEU A 158 -4.62 -14.87 -3.71
N GLY A 159 -5.28 -14.91 -2.54
CA GLY A 159 -5.26 -16.04 -1.64
C GLY A 159 -5.57 -15.63 -0.21
N CYS A 160 -6.11 -16.59 0.54
CA CYS A 160 -6.46 -16.43 1.95
C CYS A 160 -5.64 -17.40 2.81
N PRO A 161 -5.09 -16.98 3.96
CA PRO A 161 -4.36 -17.90 4.85
C PRO A 161 -5.24 -19.03 5.43
N TYR A 162 -6.56 -18.89 5.35
CA TYR A 162 -7.52 -19.87 5.89
C TYR A 162 -8.20 -20.69 4.78
N GLU A 163 -8.77 -20.02 3.77
CA GLU A 163 -9.50 -20.65 2.67
C GLU A 163 -8.58 -21.07 1.50
N LYS A 164 -7.31 -20.65 1.54
CA LYS A 164 -6.26 -20.82 0.52
C LYS A 164 -6.58 -20.09 -0.77
N HIS A 165 -7.60 -20.55 -1.50
CA HIS A 165 -7.98 -19.97 -2.78
C HIS A 165 -9.00 -18.86 -2.59
N THR A 166 -8.82 -17.77 -3.34
CA THR A 166 -9.81 -16.70 -3.48
C THR A 166 -10.25 -16.61 -4.92
N GLU A 167 -11.56 -16.70 -5.15
CA GLU A 167 -12.13 -16.66 -6.49
C GLU A 167 -12.15 -15.21 -7.02
N PRO A 168 -11.64 -14.94 -8.24
CA PRO A 168 -11.58 -13.59 -8.83
C PRO A 168 -12.92 -12.84 -8.88
N GLY A 169 -14.02 -13.54 -9.15
CA GLY A 169 -15.36 -12.98 -9.13
C GLY A 169 -15.77 -12.46 -7.76
N LYS A 170 -15.37 -13.12 -6.66
CA LYS A 170 -15.59 -12.60 -5.31
C LYS A 170 -14.81 -11.33 -5.03
N VAL A 171 -13.57 -11.23 -5.53
CA VAL A 171 -12.77 -9.99 -5.45
C VAL A 171 -13.47 -8.86 -6.20
N ALA A 172 -13.94 -9.13 -7.42
CA ALA A 172 -14.66 -8.15 -8.23
C ALA A 172 -15.98 -7.71 -7.60
N GLU A 173 -16.74 -8.62 -7.00
CA GLU A 173 -17.96 -8.30 -6.25
C GLU A 173 -17.68 -7.33 -5.11
N VAL A 174 -16.68 -7.62 -4.27
CA VAL A 174 -16.31 -6.78 -3.12
C VAL A 174 -15.78 -5.42 -3.58
N ALA A 175 -14.91 -5.39 -4.60
CA ALA A 175 -14.38 -4.16 -5.16
C ALA A 175 -15.48 -3.27 -5.75
N LYS A 176 -16.40 -3.86 -6.52
CA LYS A 176 -17.56 -3.15 -7.08
C LYS A 176 -18.42 -2.52 -6.01
N ARG A 177 -18.68 -3.24 -4.91
CA ARG A 177 -19.49 -2.73 -3.81
C ARG A 177 -18.84 -1.51 -3.16
N LEU A 178 -17.55 -1.61 -2.80
CA LEU A 178 -16.82 -0.49 -2.21
C LEU A 178 -16.80 0.73 -3.15
N PHE A 179 -16.56 0.51 -4.44
CA PHE A 179 -16.57 1.58 -5.44
C PHE A 179 -17.96 2.22 -5.56
N SER A 180 -19.02 1.40 -5.67
CA SER A 180 -20.42 1.86 -5.79
C SER A 180 -20.91 2.62 -4.54
N MET A 181 -20.35 2.33 -3.36
CA MET A 181 -20.64 3.09 -2.13
C MET A 181 -20.10 4.52 -2.17
N GLY A 182 -19.07 4.77 -2.98
CA GLY A 182 -18.42 6.08 -3.11
C GLY A 182 -16.94 6.09 -2.72
N CYS A 183 -16.29 4.93 -2.59
CA CYS A 183 -14.83 4.91 -2.48
C CYS A 183 -14.21 5.37 -3.81
N TYR A 184 -13.26 6.30 -3.76
CA TYR A 184 -12.68 6.88 -4.97
C TYR A 184 -11.63 5.97 -5.63
N GLU A 185 -10.96 5.13 -4.83
CA GLU A 185 -9.95 4.17 -5.28
C GLU A 185 -10.05 2.89 -4.44
N ILE A 186 -9.90 1.74 -5.10
CA ILE A 186 -9.90 0.41 -4.49
C ILE A 186 -8.51 -0.22 -4.61
N SER A 187 -7.87 -0.45 -3.46
CA SER A 187 -6.58 -1.12 -3.35
C SER A 187 -6.74 -2.62 -3.14
N LEU A 188 -6.27 -3.40 -4.12
CA LEU A 188 -6.37 -4.85 -4.17
C LEU A 188 -5.13 -5.48 -3.50
N GLY A 189 -5.30 -6.02 -2.30
CA GLY A 189 -4.23 -6.52 -1.45
C GLY A 189 -3.99 -8.03 -1.52
N ASP A 190 -2.80 -8.42 -2.01
CA ASP A 190 -2.21 -9.74 -1.77
C ASP A 190 -1.61 -9.78 -0.35
N THR A 191 -2.51 -9.94 0.62
CA THR A 191 -2.22 -9.83 2.06
C THR A 191 -1.15 -10.81 2.54
N THR A 192 -1.06 -11.99 1.93
CA THR A 192 -0.09 -13.03 2.33
C THR A 192 1.14 -13.07 1.42
N GLY A 193 1.11 -12.41 0.26
CA GLY A 193 2.19 -12.42 -0.73
C GLY A 193 2.28 -13.73 -1.52
N VAL A 194 1.19 -14.51 -1.56
CA VAL A 194 1.15 -15.85 -2.20
C VAL A 194 0.78 -15.77 -3.68
N GLY A 195 0.38 -14.58 -4.14
CA GLY A 195 -0.01 -14.34 -5.51
C GLY A 195 1.12 -14.57 -6.48
N THR A 196 0.77 -15.00 -7.68
CA THR A 196 1.68 -15.16 -8.81
C THR A 196 1.20 -14.31 -9.99
N PRO A 197 2.08 -13.97 -10.95
CA PRO A 197 1.71 -13.19 -12.14
C PRO A 197 0.45 -13.70 -12.84
N GLY A 198 0.34 -15.02 -13.06
CA GLY A 198 -0.83 -15.61 -13.70
C GLY A 198 -2.13 -15.46 -12.89
N ALA A 199 -2.05 -15.48 -11.56
CA ALA A 199 -3.20 -15.23 -10.69
C ALA A 199 -3.57 -13.74 -10.66
N MET A 200 -2.57 -12.86 -10.60
CA MET A 200 -2.75 -11.40 -10.66
C MET A 200 -3.48 -10.98 -11.93
N SER A 201 -3.04 -11.45 -13.11
CA SER A 201 -3.69 -11.12 -14.40
C SER A 201 -5.17 -11.52 -14.39
N LYS A 202 -5.49 -12.77 -14.02
CA LYS A 202 -6.86 -13.29 -13.98
C LYS A 202 -7.75 -12.52 -12.99
N MET A 203 -7.19 -12.13 -11.85
CA MET A 203 -7.90 -11.34 -10.85
C MET A 203 -8.22 -9.94 -11.39
N LEU A 204 -7.23 -9.24 -11.96
CA LEU A 204 -7.41 -7.92 -12.53
C LEU A 204 -8.37 -7.91 -13.73
N GLU A 205 -8.25 -8.87 -14.65
CA GLU A 205 -9.16 -9.04 -15.80
C GLU A 205 -10.62 -9.18 -15.35
N ARG A 206 -10.86 -9.80 -14.19
CA ARG A 206 -12.21 -9.93 -13.63
C ARG A 206 -12.68 -8.64 -12.97
N VAL A 207 -11.83 -7.98 -12.17
CA VAL A 207 -12.17 -6.71 -11.49
C VAL A 207 -12.43 -5.58 -12.48
N LEU A 208 -11.65 -5.51 -13.58
CA LEU A 208 -11.79 -4.50 -14.63
C LEU A 208 -13.12 -4.53 -15.37
N LYS A 209 -13.91 -5.61 -15.25
CA LYS A 209 -15.26 -5.67 -15.79
C LYS A 209 -16.27 -4.88 -14.93
N GLU A 210 -15.91 -4.55 -13.70
CA GLU A 210 -16.82 -4.00 -12.69
C GLU A 210 -16.37 -2.64 -12.14
N VAL A 211 -15.06 -2.37 -12.10
CA VAL A 211 -14.47 -1.13 -11.55
C VAL A 211 -13.55 -0.49 -12.60
N PRO A 212 -13.65 0.82 -12.86
CA PRO A 212 -12.80 1.50 -13.83
C PRO A 212 -11.34 1.43 -13.41
N CYS A 213 -10.47 1.34 -14.39
CA CYS A 213 -9.05 1.10 -14.17
C CYS A 213 -8.37 2.20 -13.36
N GLU A 214 -8.78 3.45 -13.57
CA GLU A 214 -8.25 4.64 -12.91
C GLU A 214 -8.60 4.69 -11.41
N ALA A 215 -9.55 3.86 -10.96
CA ALA A 215 -9.94 3.71 -9.57
C ALA A 215 -9.34 2.45 -8.92
N LEU A 216 -8.34 1.82 -9.54
CA LEU A 216 -7.71 0.61 -9.02
C LEU A 216 -6.25 0.86 -8.61
N ALA A 217 -5.88 0.25 -7.48
CA ALA A 217 -4.51 0.14 -7.01
C ALA A 217 -4.21 -1.32 -6.66
N VAL A 218 -2.93 -1.70 -6.62
CA VAL A 218 -2.52 -3.02 -6.14
C VAL A 218 -1.55 -2.91 -4.99
N HIS A 219 -1.70 -3.82 -4.03
CA HIS A 219 -0.89 -3.87 -2.82
C HIS A 219 -0.32 -5.28 -2.71
N CYS A 220 0.98 -5.43 -2.90
CA CYS A 220 1.63 -6.74 -3.00
C CYS A 220 2.61 -6.93 -1.84
N HIS A 221 2.38 -7.95 -1.02
CA HIS A 221 3.37 -8.36 -0.03
C HIS A 221 4.46 -9.19 -0.70
N ASP A 222 5.71 -9.02 -0.25
CA ASP A 222 6.87 -9.71 -0.84
C ASP A 222 7.29 -10.97 -0.07
N THR A 223 6.39 -11.56 0.72
CA THR A 223 6.64 -12.73 1.57
C THR A 223 7.31 -13.89 0.81
N TYR A 224 6.97 -14.08 -0.47
CA TYR A 224 7.49 -15.14 -1.33
C TYR A 224 8.30 -14.61 -2.54
N GLY A 225 8.77 -13.36 -2.48
CA GLY A 225 9.54 -12.73 -3.57
C GLY A 225 8.74 -12.46 -4.84
N GLN A 226 7.41 -12.40 -4.73
CA GLN A 226 6.49 -12.24 -5.88
C GLN A 226 6.02 -10.81 -6.08
N ALA A 227 6.28 -9.89 -5.15
CA ALA A 227 5.65 -8.57 -5.18
C ALA A 227 5.99 -7.81 -6.47
N LEU A 228 7.27 -7.75 -6.84
CA LEU A 228 7.69 -7.03 -8.04
C LEU A 228 7.15 -7.67 -9.33
N ALA A 229 7.09 -9.00 -9.40
CA ALA A 229 6.56 -9.71 -10.56
C ALA A 229 5.04 -9.48 -10.71
N ASN A 230 4.31 -9.46 -9.59
CA ASN A 230 2.88 -9.16 -9.55
C ASN A 230 2.61 -7.70 -9.91
N ILE A 231 3.43 -6.77 -9.45
CA ILE A 231 3.36 -5.35 -9.82
C ILE A 231 3.63 -5.15 -11.30
N LEU A 232 4.65 -5.80 -11.86
CA LEU A 232 4.93 -5.76 -13.30
C LEU A 232 3.73 -6.26 -14.11
N THR A 233 3.09 -7.34 -13.64
CA THR A 233 1.87 -7.87 -14.28
C THR A 233 0.73 -6.85 -14.19
N ALA A 234 0.52 -6.24 -13.03
CA ALA A 234 -0.51 -5.22 -12.84
C ALA A 234 -0.26 -4.00 -13.74
N LEU A 235 0.99 -3.55 -13.91
CA LEU A 235 1.35 -2.49 -14.85
C LEU A 235 0.97 -2.83 -16.30
N GLN A 236 1.23 -4.08 -16.71
CA GLN A 236 0.91 -4.54 -18.07
C GLN A 236 -0.60 -4.60 -18.33
N VAL A 237 -1.40 -4.82 -17.30
CA VAL A 237 -2.87 -4.94 -17.39
C VAL A 237 -3.58 -3.60 -17.18
N LEU A 238 -3.18 -2.82 -16.16
CA LEU A 238 -3.88 -1.63 -15.70
C LEU A 238 -3.42 -0.34 -16.40
N VAL A 239 -2.25 -0.30 -17.05
CA VAL A 239 -1.67 0.92 -17.67
C VAL A 239 -1.35 2.05 -16.67
N LEU A 240 -2.09 2.17 -15.55
CA LEU A 240 -1.90 3.04 -14.39
C LEU A 240 -2.27 2.27 -13.12
N ALA A 241 -1.39 2.24 -12.13
CA ALA A 241 -1.74 1.75 -10.80
C ALA A 241 -0.86 2.41 -9.73
N SER A 242 -1.47 2.68 -8.59
CA SER A 242 -0.75 2.98 -7.34
C SER A 242 -0.28 1.66 -6.72
N PHE A 243 0.96 1.62 -6.24
CA PHE A 243 1.57 0.40 -5.70
C PHE A 243 2.01 0.58 -4.26
N VAL A 244 1.77 -0.45 -3.44
CA VAL A 244 2.38 -0.60 -2.12
C VAL A 244 3.11 -1.93 -2.08
N ILE A 245 4.41 -1.89 -1.74
CA ILE A 245 5.19 -3.10 -1.45
C ILE A 245 5.34 -3.20 0.07
N VAL A 246 4.97 -4.37 0.60
CA VAL A 246 5.13 -4.68 2.04
C VAL A 246 6.15 -5.79 2.19
N GLY A 247 7.29 -5.47 2.80
CA GLY A 247 8.28 -6.47 3.21
C GLY A 247 7.95 -7.01 4.60
N GLN A 248 7.66 -8.30 4.72
CA GLN A 248 7.61 -9.01 6.01
C GLN A 248 8.83 -9.93 6.10
N GLY A 249 9.61 -9.80 7.18
CA GLY A 249 10.76 -10.66 7.44
C GLY A 249 10.32 -12.09 7.80
N ILE A 250 10.91 -13.08 7.13
CA ILE A 250 10.86 -14.51 7.51
C ILE A 250 11.77 -14.70 8.76
N PRO A 251 11.49 -15.64 9.70
CA PRO A 251 12.23 -15.72 10.96
C PRO A 251 13.73 -16.04 10.77
N VAL A 252 14.56 -15.26 11.47
CA VAL A 252 15.90 -15.59 11.99
C VAL A 252 16.85 -16.30 11.02
N SER A 253 17.41 -15.59 10.02
CA SER A 253 18.77 -15.88 9.47
C SER A 253 19.22 -15.05 8.26
N LYS A 254 18.39 -14.16 7.68
CA LYS A 254 18.80 -13.40 6.48
C LYS A 254 18.45 -11.90 6.59
N PRO A 255 19.33 -11.01 6.06
CA PRO A 255 19.13 -9.57 6.16
C PRO A 255 17.87 -9.12 5.41
N LEU A 256 17.21 -8.12 5.98
CA LEU A 256 16.01 -7.46 5.49
C LEU A 256 16.31 -6.82 4.11
N SER A 257 15.60 -7.23 3.07
CA SER A 257 15.58 -6.52 1.78
C SER A 257 14.21 -5.87 1.60
N LEU A 258 14.12 -4.55 1.86
CA LEU A 258 13.00 -3.75 1.38
C LEU A 258 13.31 -3.26 -0.03
N LEU A 259 12.41 -3.54 -0.98
CA LEU A 259 12.47 -2.99 -2.32
C LEU A 259 11.14 -2.26 -2.58
N THR A 260 11.13 -0.94 -2.50
CA THR A 260 10.00 -0.12 -2.99
C THR A 260 10.38 0.37 -4.38
N MET A 261 9.62 -0.01 -5.41
CA MET A 261 9.80 0.46 -6.77
C MET A 261 8.55 1.25 -7.18
N CYS A 262 8.78 2.48 -7.63
CA CYS A 262 7.78 3.50 -7.94
C CYS A 262 7.99 3.94 -9.40
N TYR A 263 7.00 3.79 -10.29
CA TYR A 263 7.11 4.19 -11.71
C TYR A 263 6.01 5.15 -12.19
N MET A 264 6.39 5.98 -13.17
CA MET A 264 5.74 7.17 -13.73
C MET A 264 4.44 6.92 -14.53
N HIS A 265 3.56 7.92 -14.47
CA HIS A 265 2.55 8.22 -15.48
C HIS A 265 3.20 8.28 -16.88
N THR A 266 2.67 7.53 -17.87
CA THR A 266 3.06 7.73 -19.27
C THR A 266 1.87 8.22 -20.09
N PRO A 267 1.99 9.36 -20.80
CA PRO A 267 0.94 9.78 -21.73
C PRO A 267 0.88 8.78 -22.89
N ARG A 268 -0.35 8.48 -23.33
CA ARG A 268 -0.70 7.49 -24.37
C ARG A 268 0.36 7.34 -25.47
N TYR A 269 1.07 6.21 -25.48
CA TYR A 269 1.74 5.71 -26.68
C TYR A 269 1.15 4.36 -27.06
N SER A 270 0.51 4.33 -28.22
CA SER A 270 -0.33 3.22 -28.71
C SER A 270 0.44 2.01 -29.23
N HIS A 271 1.76 1.87 -29.01
CA HIS A 271 2.53 0.72 -29.48
C HIS A 271 3.68 0.37 -28.53
N TRP A 272 3.57 -0.76 -27.84
CA TRP A 272 4.69 -1.36 -27.10
C TRP A 272 5.47 -2.30 -28.01
N GLY A 273 6.68 -1.91 -28.40
CA GLY A 273 7.66 -2.77 -29.07
C GLY A 273 8.91 -3.04 -28.20
N PRO A 274 9.71 -4.08 -28.47
CA PRO A 274 10.94 -4.40 -27.72
C PRO A 274 11.99 -3.27 -27.69
N SER A 275 11.88 -2.29 -28.59
CA SER A 275 12.76 -1.12 -28.70
C SER A 275 12.43 0.01 -27.71
N THR A 276 11.25 0.02 -27.09
CA THR A 276 10.77 1.11 -26.22
C THR A 276 11.46 1.13 -24.84
N LEU A 277 12.18 0.07 -24.47
CA LEU A 277 12.98 -0.05 -23.24
C LEU A 277 14.40 0.53 -23.38
N LYS A 278 14.83 0.93 -24.58
CA LYS A 278 16.16 1.53 -24.83
C LYS A 278 16.18 3.00 -24.41
N GLY A 279 16.20 3.25 -23.11
CA GLY A 279 16.27 4.62 -22.57
C GLY A 279 15.99 4.71 -21.07
N CYS A 280 15.32 3.71 -20.50
CA CYS A 280 15.06 3.66 -19.06
C CYS A 280 16.36 3.42 -18.29
N ARG A 281 16.84 4.45 -17.59
CA ARG A 281 17.90 4.31 -16.60
C ARG A 281 17.27 3.86 -15.28
N PHE A 282 17.57 2.64 -14.87
CA PHE A 282 17.17 2.11 -13.57
C PHE A 282 18.32 2.36 -12.59
N LEU A 283 18.11 3.23 -11.61
CA LEU A 283 19.04 3.40 -10.49
C LEU A 283 18.53 2.56 -9.31
N PHE A 284 19.32 1.58 -8.89
CA PHE A 284 19.05 0.78 -7.70
C PHE A 284 19.90 1.34 -6.56
N LEU A 285 19.29 1.95 -5.57
CA LEU A 285 19.99 2.40 -4.37
C LEU A 285 19.63 1.48 -3.20
N GLN A 286 20.63 0.73 -2.71
CA GLN A 286 20.53 -0.07 -1.50
C GLN A 286 21.32 0.65 -0.40
N LEU A 287 20.63 1.27 0.56
CA LEU A 287 21.26 1.95 1.69
C LEU A 287 21.29 1.02 2.90
N THR A 288 22.49 0.58 3.29
CA THR A 288 22.77 -0.05 4.58
C THR A 288 23.48 0.95 5.48
N VAL A 289 22.92 1.26 6.66
CA VAL A 289 23.65 2.01 7.67
C VAL A 289 24.84 1.16 8.14
N GLY A 290 26.06 1.64 7.88
CA GLY A 290 27.30 1.02 8.36
C GLY A 290 28.38 0.76 7.30
N HIS A 291 28.05 0.72 6.01
CA HIS A 291 29.03 0.70 4.92
C HIS A 291 28.38 1.22 3.63
N LEU A 292 28.93 2.32 3.10
CA LEU A 292 28.57 2.88 1.80
C LEU A 292 29.19 1.97 0.72
N SER A 293 28.40 1.09 0.11
CA SER A 293 28.84 0.28 -1.02
C SER A 293 28.06 0.69 -2.25
N PHE A 294 28.66 1.52 -3.11
CA PHE A 294 28.12 1.85 -4.42
C PHE A 294 28.34 0.66 -5.36
N ILE A 295 27.28 0.00 -5.80
CA ILE A 295 27.36 -0.91 -6.94
C ILE A 295 26.96 -0.13 -8.20
N PHE A 296 27.95 0.43 -8.89
CA PHE A 296 27.76 0.94 -10.25
C PHE A 296 27.74 -0.23 -11.23
N THR A 297 26.57 -0.66 -11.69
CA THR A 297 26.48 -1.46 -12.92
C THR A 297 26.40 -0.51 -14.11
N GLN A 298 27.57 0.04 -14.47
CA GLN A 298 27.75 0.69 -15.76
C GLN A 298 27.79 -0.43 -16.81
N ARG A 299 26.72 -0.62 -17.59
CA ARG A 299 26.88 -1.37 -18.85
C ARG A 299 27.64 -0.43 -19.77
N SER A 300 28.96 -0.57 -19.81
CA SER A 300 29.80 0.19 -20.71
C SER A 300 29.39 -0.15 -22.15
N SER A 301 28.82 0.83 -22.83
CA SER A 301 28.81 0.85 -24.28
C SER A 301 30.22 1.21 -24.74
N THR A 302 31.14 0.25 -24.75
CA THR A 302 32.31 0.35 -25.63
C THR A 302 31.93 -0.20 -26.98
N ALA A 303 31.32 0.65 -27.80
CA ALA A 303 31.67 0.64 -29.21
C ALA A 303 33.16 1.04 -29.28
N ARG A 304 34.02 0.15 -29.77
CA ARG A 304 35.20 0.58 -30.51
C ARG A 304 35.04 0.05 -31.91
N ALA A 305 35.01 1.00 -32.84
CA ALA A 305 35.20 0.78 -34.26
C ALA A 305 36.63 0.26 -34.49
N ALA A 306 36.71 -0.89 -35.17
CA ALA A 306 37.56 -1.18 -36.33
C ALA A 306 37.13 -2.55 -36.86
#